data_AF-A0A842IVI1-F1
#
_entry.id   AF-A0A842IVI1-F1
#
_cell.length_a   1.000
_cell.length_b   1.000
_cell.length_c   1.000
_cell.angle_alpha   90.00
_cell.angle_beta   90.00
_cell.angle_gamma   90.00
#
_symmetry.space_group_name_H-M   'P 1'
#
loop_
_entity.id
_entity.type
_entity.pdbx_description
1 polymer ?
#
loop_
_entity_poly.entity_id
_entity_poly.type
_entity_poly.pdbx_seq_one_letter_code
_entity_poly.pdbx_strand_id
1 'polypeptide(L)'
;MKNKISALGQYIVKKTGKPFNFKLIKADPIYKGVLFSIGTDDYLVTNDRVELLSTIELLSLRTSRDYPPKLIKRYTHAKFEKVKDKKEETVVLNGIRYTVIHL
;
A
#
# COMPACT_ATOMS: atom_id res chain seq x y z
N MET A 1 -4.01 -9.26 7.79
CA MET A 1 -4.72 -8.67 6.63
C MET A 1 -5.91 -7.78 7.02
N LYS A 2 -6.92 -8.29 7.73
CA LYS A 2 -8.07 -7.48 8.20
C LYS A 2 -7.64 -6.22 8.96
N ASN A 3 -6.69 -6.35 9.89
CA ASN A 3 -6.21 -5.20 10.68
C ASN A 3 -5.53 -4.12 9.82
N LYS A 4 -4.80 -4.50 8.76
CA LYS A 4 -4.17 -3.56 7.83
C LYS A 4 -5.22 -2.81 7.00
N ILE A 5 -6.27 -3.50 6.53
CA ILE A 5 -7.44 -2.87 5.89
C ILE A 5 -8.12 -1.89 6.86
N SER A 6 -8.30 -2.30 8.12
CA SER A 6 -8.89 -1.43 9.14
C SER A 6 -8.04 -0.19 9.41
N ALA A 7 -6.71 -0.35 9.51
CA ALA A 7 -5.78 0.75 9.70
C ALA A 7 -5.81 1.72 8.52
N LEU A 8 -5.85 1.21 7.28
CA LEU A 8 -6.00 2.03 6.09
C LEU A 8 -7.34 2.77 6.05
N GLY A 9 -8.44 2.08 6.38
CA GLY A 9 -9.75 2.73 6.44
C GLY A 9 -9.78 3.88 7.45
N GLN A 10 -9.20 3.67 8.64
CA GLN A 10 -9.08 4.74 9.65
C GLN A 10 -8.16 5.88 9.19
N TYR A 11 -7.05 5.57 8.53
CA TYR A 11 -6.18 6.56 7.91
C TYR A 11 -6.96 7.47 6.94
N ILE A 12 -7.77 6.88 6.04
CA ILE A 12 -8.57 7.62 5.07
C ILE A 12 -9.65 8.47 5.74
N VAL A 13 -10.35 7.93 6.74
CA VAL A 13 -11.34 8.71 7.52
C VAL A 13 -10.66 9.92 8.19
N LYS A 14 -9.49 9.72 8.80
CA LYS A 14 -8.73 10.80 9.45
C LYS A 14 -8.28 11.87 8.45
N LYS A 15 -7.87 11.48 7.24
CA LYS A 15 -7.41 12.40 6.19
C LYS A 15 -8.55 13.18 5.54
N THR A 16 -9.70 12.54 5.34
CA THR A 16 -10.82 13.11 4.59
C THR A 16 -11.88 13.74 5.48
N GLY A 17 -11.88 13.43 6.78
CA GLY A 17 -12.92 13.83 7.73
C GLY A 17 -14.28 13.19 7.46
N LYS A 18 -14.36 12.19 6.58
CA LYS A 18 -15.62 11.58 6.12
C LYS A 18 -15.66 10.08 6.43
N PRO A 19 -16.85 9.50 6.68
CA PRO A 19 -17.01 8.05 6.74
C PRO A 19 -16.52 7.40 5.44
N PHE A 20 -15.81 6.28 5.57
CA PHE A 20 -15.24 5.55 4.44
C PHE A 20 -15.79 4.12 4.41
N ASN A 21 -16.06 3.59 3.20
CA ASN A 21 -16.50 2.21 3.02
C ASN A 21 -15.30 1.28 2.82
N PHE A 22 -15.00 0.47 3.83
CA PHE A 22 -13.81 -0.38 3.88
C PHE A 22 -13.85 -1.49 2.81
N LYS A 23 -15.03 -1.81 2.25
CA LYS A 23 -15.18 -2.77 1.14
C LYS A 23 -14.56 -2.28 -0.17
N LEU A 24 -14.25 -0.98 -0.28
CA LEU A 24 -13.59 -0.41 -1.45
C LEU A 24 -12.08 -0.70 -1.47
N ILE A 25 -11.50 -1.11 -0.34
CA ILE A 25 -10.09 -1.48 -0.25
C ILE A 25 -9.90 -2.86 -0.85
N LYS A 26 -9.10 -2.94 -1.91
CA LYS A 26 -8.74 -4.19 -2.57
C LYS A 26 -7.29 -4.54 -2.24
N ALA A 27 -7.03 -5.77 -1.81
CA ALA A 27 -5.66 -6.26 -1.67
C ALA A 27 -5.07 -6.53 -3.05
N ASP A 28 -3.79 -6.20 -3.23
CA ASP A 28 -3.11 -6.46 -4.47
C ASP A 28 -2.85 -7.97 -4.68
N PRO A 29 -3.04 -8.53 -5.89
CA PRO A 29 -2.83 -9.95 -6.15
C PRO A 29 -1.36 -10.38 -6.09
N ILE A 30 -0.41 -9.46 -6.33
CA ILE A 30 1.03 -9.76 -6.34
C ILE A 30 1.64 -9.47 -4.96
N TYR A 31 1.35 -8.31 -4.38
CA TYR A 31 1.90 -7.87 -3.10
C TYR A 31 0.88 -8.06 -1.97
N LYS A 32 0.38 -9.29 -1.88
CA LYS A 32 -0.77 -9.64 -1.04
C LYS A 32 -0.50 -9.33 0.44
N GLY A 33 -1.34 -8.49 1.00
CA GLY A 33 -1.31 -8.17 2.43
C GLY A 33 -0.40 -7.02 2.83
N VAL A 34 0.28 -6.38 1.86
CA VAL A 34 1.09 -5.16 2.09
C VAL A 34 0.61 -4.03 1.19
N LEU A 35 0.33 -4.33 -0.09
CA LEU A 35 -0.19 -3.35 -1.04
C LEU A 35 -1.72 -3.45 -1.13
N PHE A 36 -2.37 -2.30 -1.06
CA PHE A 36 -3.81 -2.15 -1.14
C PHE A 36 -4.18 -1.03 -2.10
N SER A 37 -5.33 -1.15 -2.75
CA SER A 37 -5.80 -0.18 -3.74
C SER A 37 -7.20 0.32 -3.40
N ILE A 38 -7.43 1.61 -3.60
CA ILE A 38 -8.72 2.28 -3.50
C ILE A 38 -8.91 3.06 -4.80
N GLY A 39 -9.75 2.57 -5.71
CA GLY A 39 -9.86 3.17 -7.04
C GLY A 39 -8.54 3.08 -7.82
N THR A 40 -7.96 4.23 -8.16
CA THR A 40 -6.66 4.38 -8.83
C THR A 40 -5.49 4.57 -7.87
N ASP A 41 -5.78 4.78 -6.60
CA ASP A 41 -4.78 5.03 -5.56
C ASP A 41 -4.28 3.72 -4.97
N ASP A 42 -2.98 3.67 -4.68
CA ASP A 42 -2.35 2.51 -4.07
C ASP A 42 -1.68 2.94 -2.77
N TYR A 43 -1.68 2.03 -1.80
CA TYR A 43 -1.20 2.25 -0.45
C TYR A 43 -0.41 1.03 0.02
N LEU A 44 0.82 1.25 0.46
CA LEU A 44 1.54 0.26 1.24
C LEU A 44 1.14 0.41 2.70
N VAL A 45 0.74 -0.68 3.34
CA VAL A 45 0.29 -0.70 4.72
C VAL A 45 0.92 -1.87 5.45
N THR A 46 1.67 -1.58 6.50
CA THR A 46 2.27 -2.61 7.34
C THR A 46 2.57 -2.11 8.75
N ASN A 47 2.56 -3.04 9.70
CA ASN A 47 3.04 -2.84 11.07
C ASN A 47 4.47 -3.37 11.26
N ASP A 48 5.10 -3.90 10.21
CA ASP A 48 6.45 -4.45 10.22
C ASP A 48 7.34 -3.64 9.27
N ARG A 49 8.38 -3.02 9.85
CA ARG A 49 9.35 -2.21 9.11
C ARG A 49 10.17 -3.06 8.13
N VAL A 50 10.45 -4.32 8.46
CA VAL A 50 11.21 -5.22 7.58
C VAL A 50 10.37 -5.57 6.35
N GLU A 51 9.10 -5.94 6.55
CA GLU A 51 8.17 -6.21 5.45
C GLU A 51 8.00 -5.01 4.51
N LEU A 52 7.98 -3.79 5.07
CA LEU A 52 7.93 -2.55 4.29
C LEU A 52 9.16 -2.43 3.38
N LEU A 53 10.36 -2.45 3.96
CA LEU A 53 11.61 -2.23 3.24
C LEU A 53 11.84 -3.31 2.18
N SER A 54 11.60 -4.58 2.51
CA SER A 54 11.69 -5.69 1.55
C SER A 54 10.71 -5.53 0.39
N THR A 55 9.50 -5.03 0.65
CA THR A 55 8.51 -4.78 -0.42
C THR A 55 8.95 -3.64 -1.33
N ILE A 56 9.48 -2.56 -0.76
CA ILE A 56 10.01 -1.41 -1.51
C ILE A 56 11.21 -1.82 -2.36
N GLU A 57 12.13 -2.59 -1.79
CA GLU A 57 13.29 -3.13 -2.50
C GLU A 57 12.85 -4.05 -3.65
N LEU A 58 11.94 -4.99 -3.38
CA LEU A 58 11.38 -5.88 -4.40
C LEU A 58 10.69 -5.12 -5.54
N LEU A 59 9.96 -4.04 -5.23
CA LEU A 59 9.37 -3.17 -6.25
C LEU A 59 10.44 -2.48 -7.10
N SER A 60 11.55 -2.05 -6.49
CA SER A 60 12.64 -1.38 -7.21
C SER A 60 13.50 -2.30 -8.07
N LEU A 61 13.56 -3.60 -7.74
CA LEU A 61 14.34 -4.58 -8.50
C LEU A 61 13.56 -5.19 -9.67
N ARG A 62 12.23 -5.23 -9.58
CA ARG A 62 11.40 -5.88 -10.60
C ARG A 62 11.30 -5.05 -11.87
N THR A 63 11.38 -5.75 -12.99
CA THR A 63 11.28 -5.22 -14.33
C THR A 63 9.97 -5.62 -14.98
N SER A 64 9.71 -5.12 -16.19
CA SER A 64 8.53 -5.53 -16.98
C SER A 64 8.43 -7.03 -17.22
N ARG A 65 9.55 -7.78 -17.19
CA ARG A 65 9.56 -9.23 -17.41
C ARG A 65 9.02 -10.02 -16.23
N ASP A 66 9.05 -9.43 -15.03
CA ASP A 66 8.63 -10.07 -13.78
C ASP A 66 7.11 -9.98 -13.55
N TYR A 67 6.39 -9.28 -14.43
CA TYR A 67 4.95 -9.08 -14.32
C TYR A 67 4.19 -9.70 -15.50
N PRO A 68 2.97 -10.22 -15.27
CA PRO A 68 2.09 -10.61 -16.36
C PRO A 68 1.86 -9.43 -17.32
N PRO A 69 1.76 -9.64 -18.65
CA PRO A 69 1.66 -8.56 -19.64
C PRO A 69 0.58 -7.51 -19.35
N LYS A 70 -0.54 -7.93 -18.76
CA LYS A 70 -1.66 -7.06 -18.38
C LYS A 70 -1.34 -6.11 -17.20
N LEU A 71 -0.29 -6.41 -16.43
CA LEU A 71 0.06 -5.71 -15.19
C LEU A 71 1.38 -4.94 -15.28
N ILE A 72 2.17 -5.15 -16.34
CA ILE A 72 3.45 -4.46 -16.56
C ILE A 72 3.30 -2.96 -16.37
N LYS A 73 2.40 -2.33 -17.14
CA LYS A 73 2.18 -0.87 -17.10
C LYS A 73 1.82 -0.33 -15.71
N ARG A 74 1.19 -1.14 -14.86
CA ARG A 74 0.80 -0.73 -13.51
C ARG A 74 2.02 -0.65 -12.59
N TYR A 75 2.90 -1.64 -12.63
CA TYR A 75 4.03 -1.77 -11.70
C TYR A 75 5.33 -1.14 -12.21
N THR A 76 5.51 -0.98 -13.52
CA THR A 76 6.61 -0.21 -14.12
C THR A 76 6.28 1.27 -14.29
N HIS A 77 5.24 1.77 -13.62
CA HIS A 77 4.88 3.18 -13.65
C HIS A 77 5.81 3.97 -12.70
N ALA A 78 6.13 5.22 -13.06
CA ALA A 78 6.97 6.12 -12.23
C ALA A 78 6.49 6.27 -10.78
N LYS A 79 5.20 6.01 -10.53
CA LYS A 79 4.58 5.94 -9.19
C LYS A 79 5.25 4.91 -8.28
N PHE A 80 5.53 3.72 -8.80
CA PHE A 80 6.13 2.61 -8.03
C PHE A 80 7.67 2.70 -7.99
N GLU A 81 8.29 3.35 -8.97
CA GLU A 81 9.74 3.61 -8.93
C GLU A 81 10.13 4.59 -7.82
N LYS A 82 9.29 5.61 -7.57
CA LYS A 82 9.53 6.65 -6.56
C LYS A 82 8.98 6.33 -5.18
N VAL A 83 8.65 5.06 -4.88
CA VAL A 83 8.11 4.66 -3.58
C VAL A 83 9.03 5.08 -2.42
N LYS A 84 10.36 5.02 -2.63
CA LYS A 84 11.38 5.42 -1.64
C LYS A 84 11.31 6.90 -1.25
N ASP A 85 10.78 7.75 -2.13
CA ASP A 85 10.68 9.19 -1.93
C ASP A 85 9.32 9.61 -1.33
N LYS A 86 8.40 8.64 -1.16
CA LYS A 86 7.04 8.91 -0.66
C LYS A 86 7.05 9.05 0.86
N LYS A 87 6.16 9.90 1.37
CA LYS A 87 6.03 10.16 2.81
C LYS A 87 5.43 8.96 3.53
N GLU A 88 6.11 8.51 4.58
CA GLU A 88 5.58 7.54 5.53
C GLU A 88 4.67 8.24 6.53
N GLU A 89 3.44 7.76 6.66
CA GLU A 89 2.50 8.19 7.68
C GLU A 89 2.20 7.05 8.65
N THR A 90 1.85 7.37 9.90
CA THR A 90 1.58 6.36 10.92
C THR A 90 0.17 6.48 11.48
N VAL A 91 -0.46 5.33 11.68
CA VAL A 91 -1.77 5.18 12.32
C VAL A 91 -1.69 4.11 13.39
N VAL A 92 -2.29 4.40 14.53
CA VAL A 92 -2.39 3.46 15.65
C VAL A 92 -3.77 2.83 15.63
N LEU A 93 -3.82 1.49 15.54
CA LEU A 93 -5.04 0.71 15.63
C LEU A 93 -4.88 -0.31 16.74
N ASN A 94 -5.73 -0.26 17.76
CA ASN A 94 -5.71 -1.19 18.91
C ASN A 94 -4.32 -1.29 19.58
N GLY A 95 -3.63 -0.15 19.74
CA GLY A 95 -2.28 -0.10 20.32
C GLY A 95 -1.14 -0.53 19.38
N ILE A 96 -1.45 -1.01 18.18
CA ILE A 96 -0.45 -1.41 17.17
C ILE A 96 -0.24 -0.25 16.19
N ARG A 97 1.03 0.11 15.96
CA ARG A 97 1.42 1.10 14.96
C ARG A 97 1.48 0.47 13.56
N TYR A 98 0.81 1.09 12.61
CA TYR A 98 0.86 0.78 11.19
C TYR A 98 1.46 1.97 10.44
N THR A 99 2.41 1.70 9.58
CA THR A 99 2.91 2.62 8.56
C THR A 99 2.02 2.52 7.32
N VAL A 100 1.66 3.67 6.77
CA VAL A 100 0.89 3.84 5.54
C VAL A 100 1.72 4.73 4.61
N ILE A 101 2.00 4.25 3.40
CA ILE A 101 2.61 5.05 2.33
C ILE A 101 1.61 5.13 1.19
N HIS A 102 1.27 6.35 0.77
CA HIS A 102 0.49 6.57 -0.44
C HIS A 102 1.40 6.64 -1.65
N LEU A 103 1.14 5.78 -2.64
CA LEU A 103 1.94 5.65 -3.87
C LEU A 103 1.39 6.55 -4.97
#